data_AF-A0A5P9HM15-F1
#
_entry.id   AF-A0A5P9HM15-F1
#
_cell.length_a   1.000
_cell.length_b   1.000
_cell.length_c   1.000
_cell.angle_alpha   90.00
_cell.angle_beta   90.00
_cell.angle_gamma   90.00
#
_symmetry.space_group_name_H-M   'P 1'
#
loop_
_entity.id
_entity.type
_entity.pdbx_description
1 polymer ?
#
loop_
_entity_poly.entity_id
_entity_poly.type
_entity_poly.pdbx_seq_one_letter_code
_entity_poly.pdbx_strand_id
1 'polypeptide(L)'
;MGDNTLKKKNQHFMEKAEYANESTGLKKDAKSVNRIGRHMEREQNKKNQKALQPAYEVSVNEHSFRVTGVQSEKEAIDKLSKWSAFHNMVNKLKENDEEVNIEATKVQG
;
A
#
# COMPACT_ATOMS: atom_id res chain seq x y z
N MET A 1 -22.65 -25.98 13.56
CA MET A 1 -21.28 -26.38 13.15
C MET A 1 -20.89 -25.57 11.92
N GLY A 2 -19.80 -24.81 12.00
CA GLY A 2 -19.53 -23.67 11.11
C GLY A 2 -19.25 -24.04 9.65
N ASP A 3 -20.01 -23.43 8.74
CA ASP A 3 -19.83 -23.46 7.28
C ASP A 3 -18.53 -22.81 6.78
N ASN A 4 -17.70 -22.29 7.68
CA ASN A 4 -16.58 -21.41 7.36
C ASN A 4 -15.22 -22.13 7.34
N THR A 5 -15.19 -23.43 7.06
CA THR A 5 -13.91 -24.17 6.97
C THR A 5 -13.19 -23.84 5.66
N LEU A 6 -11.86 -23.71 5.71
CA LEU A 6 -11.00 -23.54 4.52
C LEU A 6 -11.30 -24.58 3.43
N LYS A 7 -11.69 -25.79 3.84
CA LYS A 7 -12.10 -26.89 2.96
C LYS A 7 -13.34 -26.52 2.13
N LYS A 8 -14.41 -26.01 2.76
CA LYS A 8 -15.63 -25.56 2.07
C LYS A 8 -15.40 -24.34 1.17
N LYS A 9 -14.60 -23.37 1.62
CA LYS A 9 -14.22 -22.22 0.76
C LYS A 9 -13.49 -22.69 -0.50
N ASN A 10 -12.50 -23.56 -0.34
CA ASN A 10 -11.76 -24.11 -1.49
C ASN A 10 -12.65 -24.94 -2.42
N GLN A 11 -13.67 -25.63 -1.89
CA GLN A 11 -14.64 -26.40 -2.69
C GLN A 11 -15.53 -25.48 -3.53
N HIS A 12 -16.11 -24.43 -2.94
CA HIS A 12 -16.93 -23.45 -3.66
C HIS A 12 -16.14 -22.69 -4.75
N PHE A 13 -14.84 -22.45 -4.54
CA PHE A 13 -13.98 -21.87 -5.58
C PHE A 13 -13.66 -22.83 -6.74
N MET A 14 -13.66 -24.14 -6.52
CA MET A 14 -13.49 -25.13 -7.59
C MET A 14 -14.76 -25.30 -8.41
N GLU A 15 -15.93 -25.06 -7.82
CA GLU A 15 -17.24 -25.12 -8.50
C GLU A 15 -17.51 -23.87 -9.36
N LYS A 16 -16.99 -22.69 -8.98
CA LYS A 16 -17.15 -21.44 -9.75
C LYS A 16 -16.21 -21.27 -10.93
N ALA A 17 -15.12 -22.02 -10.97
CA ALA A 17 -14.15 -21.94 -12.05
C ALA A 17 -14.50 -23.06 -13.05
N GLU A 18 -14.79 -22.73 -14.31
CA GLU A 18 -15.24 -23.63 -15.40
C GLU A 18 -14.36 -24.88 -15.69
N TYR A 19 -13.31 -25.09 -14.89
CA TYR A 19 -12.28 -26.11 -14.98
C TYR A 19 -12.70 -27.50 -14.48
N ALA A 20 -13.95 -27.71 -14.07
CA ALA A 20 -14.42 -29.01 -13.60
C ALA A 20 -14.66 -30.03 -14.73
N ASN A 21 -14.87 -29.56 -15.97
CA ASN A 21 -15.28 -30.41 -17.09
C ASN A 21 -14.14 -30.88 -18.00
N GLU A 22 -12.95 -30.31 -17.91
CA GLU A 22 -11.84 -30.66 -18.81
C GLU A 22 -10.58 -31.10 -18.05
N SER A 23 -9.84 -31.97 -18.71
CA SER A 23 -8.97 -33.00 -18.16
C SER A 23 -7.83 -32.56 -17.20
N THR A 24 -7.38 -33.57 -16.45
CA THR A 24 -6.26 -33.75 -15.51
C THR A 24 -5.02 -32.82 -15.53
N GLY A 25 -4.78 -31.98 -16.54
CA GLY A 25 -3.78 -30.91 -16.54
C GLY A 25 -4.23 -29.60 -15.88
N LEU A 26 -5.53 -29.29 -15.92
CA LEU A 26 -6.09 -27.99 -15.52
C LEU A 26 -6.06 -27.71 -14.01
N LYS A 27 -5.89 -28.73 -13.16
CA LYS A 27 -5.87 -28.53 -11.69
C LYS A 27 -4.64 -27.79 -11.19
N LYS A 28 -3.47 -27.94 -11.86
CA LYS A 28 -2.26 -27.19 -11.50
C LYS A 28 -2.36 -25.75 -11.99
N ASP A 29 -2.87 -25.56 -13.20
CA ASP A 29 -3.05 -24.24 -13.81
C ASP A 29 -4.14 -23.44 -13.08
N ALA A 30 -5.26 -24.06 -12.72
CA ALA A 30 -6.29 -23.45 -11.88
C ALA A 30 -5.76 -23.06 -10.48
N LYS A 31 -4.89 -23.87 -9.86
CA LYS A 31 -4.21 -23.48 -8.62
C LYS A 31 -3.27 -22.29 -8.81
N SER A 32 -2.58 -22.22 -9.95
CA SER A 32 -1.70 -21.10 -10.30
C SER A 32 -2.47 -19.80 -10.49
N VAL A 33 -3.55 -19.83 -11.30
CA VAL A 33 -4.44 -18.68 -11.52
C VAL A 33 -5.06 -18.20 -10.21
N ASN A 34 -5.54 -19.11 -9.36
CA ASN A 34 -6.08 -18.76 -8.05
C ASN A 34 -5.04 -18.15 -7.11
N ARG A 35 -3.79 -18.62 -7.16
CA ARG A 35 -2.70 -18.04 -6.37
C ARG A 35 -2.37 -16.62 -6.83
N ILE A 36 -2.34 -16.39 -8.15
CA ILE A 36 -2.13 -15.08 -8.75
C ILE A 36 -3.29 -14.14 -8.38
N GLY A 37 -4.54 -14.58 -8.53
CA GLY A 37 -5.73 -13.80 -8.16
C GLY A 37 -5.71 -13.36 -6.69
N ARG A 38 -5.46 -14.30 -5.75
CA ARG A 38 -5.32 -13.97 -4.32
C ARG A 38 -4.14 -13.05 -4.01
N HIS A 39 -3.08 -13.07 -4.83
CA HIS A 39 -1.96 -12.15 -4.67
C HIS A 39 -2.36 -10.74 -5.12
N MET A 40 -2.97 -10.62 -6.30
CA MET A 40 -3.48 -9.36 -6.82
C MET A 40 -4.52 -8.72 -5.90
N GLU A 41 -5.45 -9.51 -5.36
CA GLU A 41 -6.45 -9.04 -4.40
C GLU A 41 -5.80 -8.52 -3.10
N ARG A 42 -4.76 -9.20 -2.60
CA ARG A 42 -4.00 -8.75 -1.44
C ARG A 42 -3.25 -7.44 -1.71
N GLU A 43 -2.62 -7.32 -2.87
CA GLU A 43 -1.92 -6.09 -3.24
C GLU A 43 -2.90 -4.93 -3.44
N GLN A 44 -4.06 -5.18 -4.05
CA GLN A 44 -5.12 -4.18 -4.18
C GLN A 44 -5.65 -3.75 -2.81
N ASN A 45 -5.91 -4.69 -1.90
CA ASN A 45 -6.36 -4.37 -0.55
C ASN A 45 -5.33 -3.56 0.23
N LYS A 46 -4.03 -3.86 0.11
CA LYS A 46 -2.96 -3.04 0.71
C LYS A 46 -2.96 -1.61 0.16
N LYS A 47 -3.10 -1.45 -1.16
CA LYS A 47 -3.18 -0.12 -1.79
C LYS A 47 -4.39 0.67 -1.30
N ASN A 48 -5.56 0.04 -1.25
CA ASN A 48 -6.78 0.65 -0.75
C ASN A 48 -6.65 1.06 0.73
N GLN A 49 -6.12 0.19 1.58
CA GLN A 49 -5.88 0.50 2.99
C GLN A 49 -4.91 1.68 3.17
N LYS A 50 -3.85 1.75 2.36
CA LYS A 50 -2.92 2.88 2.39
C LYS A 50 -3.58 4.19 1.95
N ALA A 51 -4.48 4.13 0.96
CA ALA A 51 -5.23 5.29 0.48
C ALA A 51 -6.25 5.80 1.50
N LEU A 52 -6.84 4.91 2.30
CA LEU A 52 -7.80 5.23 3.37
C LEU A 52 -7.15 5.83 4.63
N GLN A 53 -5.83 5.70 4.78
CA GLN A 53 -5.15 6.27 5.94
C GLN A 53 -5.06 7.80 5.82
N PRO A 54 -5.15 8.53 6.95
CA PRO A 54 -4.93 9.97 6.95
C PRO A 54 -3.57 10.28 6.34
N ALA A 55 -3.59 11.26 5.42
CA ALA A 55 -2.42 11.73 4.72
C ALA A 55 -2.12 13.16 5.15
N TYR A 56 -0.85 13.42 5.39
CA TYR A 56 -0.30 14.76 5.57
C TYR A 56 0.63 15.04 4.41
N GLU A 57 0.59 16.26 3.89
CA GLU A 57 1.53 16.76 2.91
C GLU A 57 2.53 17.63 3.64
N VAL A 58 3.79 17.21 3.62
CA VAL A 58 4.90 17.97 4.19
C VAL A 58 5.62 18.65 3.05
N SER A 59 5.51 19.97 2.98
CA SER A 59 6.18 20.82 2.02
C SER A 59 7.52 21.28 2.58
N VAL A 60 8.56 21.18 1.77
CA VAL A 60 9.86 21.80 1.99
C VAL A 60 10.16 22.66 0.79
N ASN A 61 10.03 23.98 0.95
CA ASN A 61 10.13 24.95 -0.13
C ASN A 61 9.21 24.55 -1.31
N GLU A 62 9.76 24.19 -2.47
CA GLU A 62 8.99 23.79 -3.67
C GLU A 62 8.72 22.28 -3.75
N HIS A 63 9.22 21.48 -2.80
CA HIS A 63 9.07 20.03 -2.82
C HIS A 63 8.02 19.57 -1.81
N SER A 64 7.00 18.83 -2.27
CA SER A 64 5.99 18.26 -1.39
C SER A 64 6.13 16.74 -1.24
N PHE A 65 5.94 16.26 -0.02
CA PHE A 65 6.02 14.86 0.34
C PHE A 65 4.74 14.41 1.00
N ARG A 66 4.11 13.38 0.42
CA ARG A 66 2.91 12.78 1.01
C ARG A 66 3.28 11.71 2.02
N VAL A 67 2.91 11.93 3.27
CA VAL A 67 3.10 10.99 4.37
C VAL A 67 1.75 10.40 4.79
N THR A 68 1.59 9.09 4.66
CA THR A 68 0.36 8.37 5.05
C THR A 68 0.54 7.64 6.38
N GLY A 69 -0.57 7.45 7.11
CA GLY A 69 -0.59 6.63 8.32
C GLY A 69 0.06 7.30 9.51
N VAL A 70 -0.20 8.59 9.67
CA VAL A 70 0.21 9.43 10.79
C VAL A 70 -1.00 10.23 11.27
N GLN A 71 -1.06 10.52 12.57
CA GLN A 71 -2.22 11.17 13.19
C GLN A 71 -2.00 12.65 13.49
N SER A 72 -0.76 13.13 13.39
CA SER A 72 -0.38 14.51 13.68
C SER A 72 0.68 15.04 12.71
N GLU A 73 0.75 16.36 12.58
CA GLU A 73 1.75 17.06 11.76
C GLU A 73 3.18 16.78 12.22
N LYS A 74 3.41 16.79 13.55
CA LYS A 74 4.71 16.49 14.14
C LYS A 74 5.18 15.07 13.81
N GLU A 75 4.26 14.11 13.81
CA GLU A 75 4.55 12.73 13.43
C GLU A 75 4.83 12.58 11.93
N ALA A 76 4.14 13.36 11.08
CA ALA A 76 4.43 13.41 9.64
C ALA A 76 5.86 13.87 9.38
N ILE A 77 6.30 14.95 10.04
CA ILE A 77 7.66 15.49 9.92
C ILE A 77 8.70 14.50 10.49
N ASP A 78 8.46 13.89 11.65
CA ASP A 78 9.38 12.91 12.24
C ASP A 78 9.52 11.62 11.41
N LYS A 79 8.44 11.21 10.73
CA LYS A 79 8.49 10.08 9.80
C LYS A 79 9.26 10.43 8.53
N LEU A 80 9.12 11.66 8.05
CA LEU A 80 9.82 12.16 6.87
C LEU A 80 11.30 12.41 7.14
N SER A 81 11.68 12.87 8.33
CA SER A 81 13.07 13.13 8.72
C SER A 81 13.94 11.86 8.71
N LYS A 82 13.33 10.68 8.93
CA LYS A 82 13.97 9.37 8.86
C LYS A 82 14.21 8.90 7.41
N TRP A 83 13.63 9.57 6.43
CA TRP A 83 13.78 9.22 5.02
C TRP A 83 15.11 9.77 4.48
N SER A 84 15.96 8.89 3.99
CA SER A 84 17.30 9.27 3.49
C SER A 84 17.23 10.30 2.36
N ALA A 85 16.23 10.17 1.47
CA ALA A 85 16.00 11.14 0.40
C ALA A 85 15.68 12.54 0.94
N PHE A 86 14.88 12.63 2.00
CA PHE A 86 14.55 13.90 2.66
C PHE A 86 15.78 14.50 3.33
N HIS A 87 16.54 13.70 4.08
CA HIS A 87 17.78 14.15 4.72
C HIS A 87 18.79 14.70 3.71
N ASN A 88 19.00 13.97 2.61
CA ASN A 88 19.89 14.40 1.53
C ASN A 88 19.42 15.69 0.86
N MET A 89 18.10 15.86 0.68
CA MET A 89 17.53 17.08 0.11
C MET A 89 17.74 18.28 1.04
N VAL A 90 17.43 18.14 2.34
CA VAL A 90 17.65 19.21 3.32
C VAL A 90 19.12 19.59 3.43
N ASN A 91 20.04 18.62 3.37
CA ASN A 91 21.47 18.92 3.37
C ASN A 91 21.90 19.67 2.11
N LYS A 92 21.40 19.30 0.93
CA LYS A 92 21.69 20.04 -0.32
C LYS A 92 21.16 21.47 -0.29
N LEU A 93 19.95 21.68 0.24
CA LEU A 93 19.38 23.01 0.40
C LEU A 93 20.24 23.87 1.35
N LYS A 94 20.75 23.27 2.44
CA LYS A 94 21.69 23.94 3.36
C LYS A 94 23.06 24.21 2.73
N GLU A 95 23.57 23.31 1.90
CA GLU A 95 24.83 23.51 1.16
C GLU A 95 24.72 24.66 0.15
N ASN A 96 23.52 24.96 -0.34
CA ASN A 96 23.23 26.05 -1.27
C ASN A 96 22.84 27.37 -0.57
N ASP A 97 22.93 27.46 0.77
CA ASP A 97 22.47 28.60 1.57
C ASP A 97 20.97 28.97 1.36
N GLU A 98 20.13 28.00 0.99
CA GLU A 98 18.69 28.22 0.85
C GLU A 98 17.98 28.08 2.21
N GLU A 99 17.06 29.01 2.51
CA GLU A 99 16.20 28.90 3.70
C GLU A 99 15.30 27.66 3.57
N VAL A 100 15.32 26.80 4.58
CA VAL A 100 14.51 25.56 4.61
C VAL A 100 13.24 25.82 5.40
N ASN A 101 12.12 26.05 4.71
CA ASN A 101 10.81 26.18 5.33
C ASN A 101 10.07 24.84 5.23
N ILE A 102 9.80 24.22 6.38
CA ILE A 102 9.09 22.93 6.47
C ILE A 102 7.69 23.21 7.02
N GLU A 103 6.68 22.98 6.19
CA GLU A 103 5.27 23.11 6.57
C GLU A 103 4.57 21.75 6.40
N ALA A 104 3.73 21.38 7.36
CA ALA A 104 2.92 20.16 7.26
C ALA A 104 1.45 20.56 7.20
N THR A 105 0.79 20.26 6.09
CA THR A 105 -0.64 20.49 5.91
C THR A 105 -1.38 19.15 5.91
N LYS A 106 -2.51 19.11 6.61
CA LYS A 106 -3.37 17.91 6.59
C LYS A 106 -4.11 17.86 5.27
N VAL A 107 -3.89 16.82 4.48
CA VAL A 107 -4.65 16.61 3.25
C VAL A 107 -6.02 16.08 3.66
N GLN A 108 -7.05 16.94 3.55
CA GLN A 108 -8.43 16.48 3.62
C GLN A 108 -8.71 15.68 2.35
N GLY A 109 -8.86 14.37 2.51
CA GLY A 109 -9.29 13.45 1.46
C GLY A 109 -10.80 13.42 1.32
#